data_AF-A0A963EEQ0-F1
#
_entry.id   AF-A0A963EEQ0-F1
#
_cell.length_a   1.000
_cell.length_b   1.000
_cell.length_c   1.000
_cell.angle_alpha   90.00
_cell.angle_beta   90.00
_cell.angle_gamma   90.00
#
_symmetry.space_group_name_H-M   'P 1'
#
loop_
_entity.id
_entity.type
_entity.pdbx_description
1 polymer ?
#
loop_
_entity_poly.entity_id
_entity_poly.type
_entity_poly.pdbx_seq_one_letter_code
_entity_poly.pdbx_strand_id
1 'polypeptide(L)'
;MIIPSIDLQDGQAVQLIGGEEREIEAGDPMPIAERFAVVGDIAVIDLDAAMRKGSNAALIERLVARFDCNVGGGIRDVETALQWLDKGAKRIILGTMAKPEILARLPKERLIAALDARHGEVVVEGWKEGTGQGIMER
;
A
#
# COMPACT_ATOMS: atom_id res chain seq x y z
N MET A 1 15.90 -9.72 0.82
CA MET A 1 14.65 -9.53 1.59
C MET A 1 13.50 -9.81 0.65
N ILE A 2 12.52 -10.61 1.06
CA ILE A 2 11.29 -10.87 0.31
C ILE A 2 10.15 -10.20 1.08
N ILE A 3 9.32 -9.40 0.39
CA ILE A 3 8.11 -8.80 0.96
C ILE A 3 6.95 -9.26 0.07
N PRO A 4 6.20 -10.29 0.45
CA PRO A 4 5.00 -10.68 -0.28
C PRO A 4 3.93 -9.58 -0.16
N SER A 5 3.15 -9.37 -1.23
CA SER A 5 2.09 -8.35 -1.28
C SER A 5 0.72 -9.00 -1.35
N ILE A 6 -0.26 -8.41 -0.66
CA ILE A 6 -1.67 -8.72 -0.73
C ILE A 6 -2.40 -7.43 -1.09
N ASP A 7 -3.00 -7.39 -2.27
CA ASP A 7 -3.84 -6.28 -2.69
C ASP A 7 -5.29 -6.61 -2.33
N LEU A 8 -6.00 -5.64 -1.74
CA LEU A 8 -7.37 -5.79 -1.24
C LEU A 8 -8.34 -4.96 -2.06
N GLN A 9 -9.39 -5.62 -2.56
CA GLN A 9 -10.50 -4.99 -3.27
C GLN A 9 -11.80 -5.72 -2.92
N ASP A 10 -12.86 -4.98 -2.60
CA ASP A 10 -14.18 -5.51 -2.20
C ASP A 10 -14.09 -6.53 -1.05
N GLY A 11 -13.17 -6.33 -0.10
CA GLY A 11 -12.94 -7.24 1.03
C GLY A 11 -12.24 -8.56 0.69
N GLN A 12 -11.75 -8.72 -0.55
CA GLN A 12 -11.05 -9.91 -1.01
C GLN A 12 -9.59 -9.60 -1.38
N ALA A 13 -8.72 -10.59 -1.30
CA ALA A 13 -7.42 -10.57 -1.92
C ALA A 13 -7.56 -10.71 -3.44
N VAL A 14 -6.92 -9.81 -4.19
CA VAL A 14 -6.98 -9.79 -5.66
C VAL A 14 -5.60 -9.59 -6.29
N GLN A 15 -5.52 -9.83 -7.59
CA GLN A 15 -4.39 -9.42 -8.44
C GLN A 15 -4.93 -8.62 -9.62
N LEU A 16 -4.35 -7.45 -9.88
CA LEU A 16 -4.66 -6.63 -11.06
C LEU A 16 -3.53 -6.71 -12.09
N ILE A 17 -3.85 -6.95 -13.37
CA ILE A 17 -2.94 -6.71 -14.49
C ILE A 17 -2.93 -5.21 -14.79
N GLY A 18 -1.73 -4.63 -14.81
CA GLY A 18 -1.52 -3.22 -15.16
C GLY A 18 -2.21 -2.21 -14.22
N GLY A 19 -2.64 -2.65 -13.03
CA GLY A 19 -3.37 -1.82 -12.06
C GLY A 19 -4.84 -1.59 -12.40
N GLU A 20 -5.40 -2.27 -13.41
CA GLU A 20 -6.77 -2.03 -13.86
C GLU A 20 -7.61 -3.31 -13.99
N GLU A 21 -7.08 -4.36 -14.60
CA GLU A 21 -7.84 -5.56 -14.93
C GLU A 21 -7.70 -6.62 -13.85
N ARG A 22 -8.79 -7.00 -13.18
CA ARG A 22 -8.77 -8.07 -12.17
C ARG A 22 -8.49 -9.41 -12.86
N GLU A 23 -7.31 -9.97 -12.60
CA GLU A 23 -6.87 -11.25 -13.15
C GLU A 23 -7.22 -12.42 -12.22
N ILE A 24 -6.99 -12.22 -10.92
CA ILE A 24 -7.19 -13.25 -9.90
C ILE A 24 -8.02 -12.68 -8.77
N GLU A 25 -9.02 -13.45 -8.34
CA GLU A 25 -9.71 -13.27 -7.07
C GLU A 25 -9.31 -14.44 -6.16
N ALA A 26 -8.48 -14.14 -5.17
CA ALA A 26 -7.87 -15.14 -4.30
C ALA A 26 -8.69 -15.40 -3.02
N GLY A 27 -9.78 -14.66 -2.81
CA GLY A 27 -10.71 -14.86 -1.70
C GLY A 27 -10.25 -14.17 -0.40
N ASP A 28 -10.51 -14.80 0.74
CA ASP A 28 -10.13 -14.29 2.06
C ASP A 28 -8.60 -14.06 2.15
N PRO A 29 -8.12 -12.85 2.51
CA PRO A 29 -6.68 -12.61 2.66
C PRO A 29 -6.06 -13.29 3.89
N MET A 30 -6.84 -13.71 4.89
CA MET A 30 -6.30 -14.23 6.15
C MET A 30 -5.45 -15.50 5.95
N PRO A 31 -5.91 -16.56 5.24
CA PRO A 31 -5.08 -17.74 4.98
C PRO A 31 -3.87 -17.44 4.09
N ILE A 32 -3.95 -16.43 3.23
CA ILE A 32 -2.83 -15.99 2.39
C ILE A 32 -1.77 -15.31 3.26
N ALA A 33 -2.20 -14.41 4.15
CA ALA A 33 -1.33 -13.73 5.10
C ALA A 33 -0.62 -14.73 6.03
N GLU A 34 -1.30 -15.77 6.51
CA GLU A 34 -0.67 -16.84 7.31
C GLU A 34 0.48 -17.53 6.57
N ARG A 35 0.28 -17.82 5.27
CA ARG A 35 1.32 -18.43 4.42
C ARG A 35 2.46 -17.46 4.12
N PHE A 36 2.17 -16.17 3.98
CA PHE A 36 3.14 -15.14 3.66
C PHE A 36 3.95 -14.68 4.86
N ALA A 37 3.37 -14.65 6.06
CA ALA A 37 4.04 -14.20 7.28
C ALA A 37 5.28 -15.03 7.63
N VAL A 38 5.38 -16.27 7.13
CA VAL A 38 6.55 -17.14 7.35
C VAL A 38 7.83 -16.60 6.73
N VAL A 39 7.73 -15.75 5.68
CA VAL A 39 8.90 -15.17 5.02
C VAL A 39 9.28 -13.79 5.56
N GLY A 40 8.42 -13.18 6.38
CA GLY A 40 8.63 -11.87 7.01
C GLY A 40 7.45 -10.92 6.81
N ASP A 41 7.76 -9.63 6.72
CA ASP A 41 6.76 -8.57 6.59
C ASP A 41 5.91 -8.72 5.33
N ILE A 42 4.61 -8.44 5.45
CA ILE A 42 3.65 -8.49 4.34
C ILE A 42 3.31 -7.06 3.92
N ALA A 43 3.34 -6.75 2.63
CA ALA A 43 2.72 -5.54 2.12
C ALA A 43 1.22 -5.77 1.96
N VAL A 44 0.39 -4.86 2.49
CA VAL A 44 -1.07 -4.92 2.37
C VAL A 44 -1.54 -3.62 1.74
N ILE A 45 -2.12 -3.69 0.55
CA ILE A 45 -2.51 -2.52 -0.24
C ILE A 45 -4.04 -2.42 -0.33
N ASP A 46 -4.62 -1.35 0.22
CA ASP A 46 -6.06 -1.05 0.09
C ASP A 46 -6.35 -0.41 -1.28
N LEU A 47 -6.73 -1.22 -2.26
CA LEU A 47 -7.07 -0.72 -3.60
C LEU A 47 -8.37 0.09 -3.58
N ASP A 48 -9.34 -0.27 -2.73
CA ASP A 48 -10.59 0.49 -2.62
C ASP A 48 -10.35 1.91 -2.12
N ALA A 49 -9.49 2.05 -1.09
CA ALA A 49 -9.10 3.36 -0.59
C ALA A 49 -8.22 4.10 -1.60
N ALA A 50 -7.30 3.42 -2.31
CA ALA A 50 -6.48 4.02 -3.35
C ALA A 50 -7.34 4.60 -4.49
N MET A 51 -8.34 3.84 -4.94
CA MET A 51 -9.25 4.20 -6.04
C MET A 51 -10.42 5.10 -5.61
N ARG A 52 -10.50 5.50 -4.32
CA ARG A 52 -11.61 6.31 -3.76
C ARG A 52 -12.99 5.66 -3.90
N LYS A 53 -13.06 4.32 -3.83
CA LYS A 53 -14.32 3.55 -3.97
C LYS A 53 -14.82 2.97 -2.65
N GLY A 54 -14.00 3.01 -1.60
CA GLY A 54 -14.33 2.46 -0.30
C GLY A 54 -13.10 2.38 0.58
N SER A 55 -13.11 1.46 1.54
CA SER A 55 -11.95 1.09 2.32
C SER A 55 -12.10 -0.30 2.90
N ASN A 56 -10.98 -1.00 3.01
CA ASN A 56 -10.84 -2.29 3.68
C ASN A 56 -10.33 -2.15 5.12
N ALA A 57 -10.52 -0.98 5.76
CA ALA A 57 -9.90 -0.66 7.05
C ALA A 57 -10.11 -1.73 8.14
N ALA A 58 -11.34 -2.21 8.34
CA ALA A 58 -11.63 -3.23 9.35
C ALA A 58 -10.94 -4.57 9.07
N LEU A 59 -10.73 -4.91 7.80
CA LEU A 59 -10.00 -6.11 7.39
C LEU A 59 -8.50 -5.94 7.64
N ILE A 60 -7.95 -4.79 7.29
CA ILE A 60 -6.53 -4.46 7.52
C ILE A 60 -6.24 -4.41 9.03
N GLU A 61 -7.14 -3.87 9.86
CA GLU A 61 -7.02 -3.90 11.32
C GLU A 61 -6.88 -5.33 11.86
N ARG A 62 -7.64 -6.29 11.33
CA ARG A 62 -7.51 -7.71 11.69
C ARG A 62 -6.18 -8.31 11.24
N LEU A 63 -5.63 -7.86 10.12
CA LEU A 63 -4.33 -8.32 9.59
C LEU A 63 -3.17 -7.77 10.43
N VAL A 64 -3.12 -6.45 10.67
CA VAL A 64 -2.04 -5.80 11.45
C VAL A 64 -2.04 -6.26 12.91
N ALA A 65 -3.19 -6.68 13.45
CA ALA A 65 -3.27 -7.25 14.80
C ALA A 65 -2.64 -8.65 14.92
N ARG A 66 -2.41 -9.34 13.79
CA ARG A 66 -1.92 -10.72 13.74
C ARG A 66 -0.55 -10.87 13.09
N PHE A 67 -0.19 -9.98 12.17
CA PHE A 67 1.01 -10.09 11.34
C PHE A 67 1.75 -8.76 11.23
N ASP A 68 3.04 -8.85 10.96
CA ASP A 68 3.88 -7.69 10.63
C ASP A 68 3.53 -7.16 9.23
N CYS A 69 2.62 -6.20 9.16
CA CYS A 69 2.15 -5.64 7.89
C CYS A 69 2.71 -4.24 7.61
N ASN A 70 3.17 -4.01 6.38
CA ASN A 70 3.40 -2.69 5.81
C ASN A 70 2.14 -2.27 5.05
N VAL A 71 1.46 -1.23 5.51
CA VAL A 71 0.13 -0.86 4.99
C VAL A 71 0.25 0.28 3.97
N GLY A 72 -0.35 0.10 2.80
CA GLY A 72 -0.46 1.11 1.76
C GLY A 72 -1.87 1.19 1.19
N GLY A 73 -2.07 2.12 0.25
CA GLY A 73 -3.35 2.34 -0.41
C GLY A 73 -4.19 3.43 0.26
N GLY A 74 -4.44 4.52 -0.47
CA GLY A 74 -5.37 5.57 -0.06
C GLY A 74 -4.93 6.47 1.12
N ILE A 75 -3.70 6.35 1.63
CA ILE A 75 -3.16 7.21 2.70
C ILE A 75 -2.84 8.59 2.12
N ARG A 76 -3.64 9.60 2.49
CA ARG A 76 -3.63 10.95 1.87
C ARG A 76 -3.04 12.05 2.73
N ASP A 77 -2.77 11.78 3.99
CA ASP A 77 -2.28 12.74 4.95
C ASP A 77 -1.47 12.06 6.08
N VAL A 78 -0.77 12.89 6.84
CA VAL A 78 0.06 12.47 7.98
C VAL A 78 -0.79 11.86 9.10
N GLU A 79 -2.03 12.32 9.28
CA GLU A 79 -2.90 11.83 10.35
C GLU A 79 -3.30 10.37 10.11
N THR A 80 -3.79 10.06 8.91
CA THR A 80 -4.15 8.71 8.48
C THR A 80 -2.94 7.77 8.54
N ALA A 81 -1.77 8.27 8.14
CA ALA A 81 -0.51 7.55 8.27
C ALA A 81 -0.21 7.16 9.72
N LEU A 82 -0.26 8.12 10.65
CA LEU A 82 -0.02 7.87 12.07
C LEU A 82 -1.08 6.94 12.68
N GLN A 83 -2.35 7.09 12.30
CA GLN A 83 -3.42 6.19 12.75
C GLN A 83 -3.14 4.73 12.37
N TRP A 84 -2.62 4.45 11.17
CA TRP A 84 -2.23 3.08 10.80
C TRP A 84 -1.06 2.56 11.62
N LEU A 85 -0.07 3.42 11.88
CA LEU A 85 1.06 3.08 12.74
C LEU A 85 0.62 2.77 14.18
N ASP A 86 -0.35 3.52 14.71
CA ASP A 86 -0.93 3.33 16.05
C ASP A 86 -1.79 2.06 16.12
N LYS A 87 -2.47 1.70 15.04
CA LYS A 87 -3.23 0.44 14.91
C LYS A 87 -2.35 -0.81 14.77
N GLY A 88 -1.04 -0.65 14.63
CA GLY A 88 -0.08 -1.76 14.61
C GLY A 88 0.58 -2.03 13.25
N ALA A 89 0.31 -1.24 12.21
CA ALA A 89 1.01 -1.40 10.93
C ALA A 89 2.51 -1.16 11.13
N LYS A 90 3.38 -2.15 10.85
CA LYS A 90 4.83 -2.04 11.08
C LYS A 90 5.42 -0.82 10.38
N ARG A 91 5.03 -0.60 9.12
CA ARG A 91 5.38 0.59 8.33
C ARG A 91 4.17 1.03 7.50
N ILE A 92 4.21 2.27 7.04
CA ILE A 92 3.27 2.78 6.05
C ILE A 92 3.94 2.94 4.68
N ILE A 93 3.18 2.69 3.63
CA ILE A 93 3.59 2.84 2.23
C ILE A 93 2.83 4.04 1.65
N LEU A 94 3.57 5.09 1.27
CA LEU A 94 3.01 6.27 0.60
C LEU A 94 3.42 6.26 -0.86
N GLY A 95 2.45 6.34 -1.77
CA GLY A 95 2.67 6.54 -3.20
C GLY A 95 2.54 8.01 -3.58
N THR A 96 1.37 8.42 -4.06
CA THR A 96 1.08 9.81 -4.48
C THR A 96 1.44 10.87 -3.43
N MET A 97 1.35 10.55 -2.13
CA MET A 97 1.69 11.46 -1.02
C MET A 97 3.15 11.36 -0.56
N ALA A 98 4.02 10.62 -1.25
CA ALA A 98 5.45 10.56 -0.96
C ALA A 98 6.18 11.84 -1.37
N LYS A 99 5.74 12.98 -0.85
CA LYS A 99 6.36 14.30 -1.03
C LYS A 99 7.28 14.60 0.16
N PRO A 100 8.46 15.21 -0.05
CA PRO A 100 9.43 15.45 1.02
C PRO A 100 8.84 16.12 2.27
N GLU A 101 7.94 17.09 2.10
CA GLU A 101 7.27 17.81 3.18
C GLU A 101 6.33 16.95 4.04
N ILE A 102 5.76 15.88 3.47
CA ILE A 102 4.94 14.90 4.20
C ILE A 102 5.84 13.85 4.84
N LEU A 103 6.80 13.33 4.08
CA LEU A 103 7.73 12.30 4.55
C LEU A 103 8.53 12.78 5.77
N ALA A 104 8.95 14.05 5.79
CA ALA A 104 9.68 14.66 6.91
C ALA A 104 8.88 14.71 8.22
N ARG A 105 7.55 14.56 8.17
CA ARG A 105 6.67 14.58 9.35
C ARG A 105 6.39 13.18 9.91
N LEU A 106 6.94 12.15 9.29
CA LEU A 106 6.70 10.74 9.61
C LEU A 106 7.98 10.06 10.11
N PRO A 107 7.88 9.06 11.00
CA PRO A 107 9.03 8.31 11.48
C PRO A 107 9.70 7.55 10.33
N LYS A 108 10.96 7.90 10.02
CA LYS A 108 11.69 7.40 8.84
C LYS A 108 11.81 5.88 8.83
N GLU A 109 11.97 5.27 10.00
CA GLU A 109 12.14 3.82 10.17
C GLU A 109 10.83 3.05 9.93
N ARG A 110 9.69 3.76 9.95
CA ARG A 110 8.35 3.19 9.75
C ARG A 110 7.68 3.67 8.46
N LEU A 111 8.46 4.11 7.49
CA LEU A 111 7.98 4.73 6.25
C LEU A 111 8.62 4.09 5.02
N ILE A 112 7.79 3.84 4.01
CA ILE A 112 8.20 3.40 2.67
C ILE A 112 7.60 4.38 1.67
N ALA A 113 8.44 4.98 0.82
CA ALA A 113 8.00 5.76 -0.32
C ALA A 113 7.92 4.83 -1.55
N ALA A 114 6.73 4.70 -2.12
CA ALA A 114 6.50 4.02 -3.39
C ALA A 114 6.60 5.03 -4.53
N LEU A 115 7.54 4.79 -5.45
CA LEU A 115 7.73 5.59 -6.65
C LEU A 115 7.44 4.70 -7.85
N ASP A 116 6.23 4.83 -8.39
CA ASP A 116 5.83 4.13 -9.60
C ASP A 116 6.31 4.94 -10.81
N ALA A 117 6.88 4.27 -11.81
CA ALA A 117 7.40 4.94 -12.99
C ALA A 117 7.17 4.13 -14.26
N ARG A 118 6.90 4.84 -15.36
CA ARG A 118 6.72 4.28 -16.69
C ARG A 118 7.63 5.04 -17.66
N HIS A 119 8.46 4.30 -18.39
CA HIS A 119 9.46 4.87 -19.31
C HIS A 119 10.39 5.91 -18.66
N GLY A 120 10.67 5.78 -17.35
CA GLY A 120 11.54 6.69 -16.60
C GLY A 120 10.83 7.91 -16.00
N GLU A 121 9.56 8.13 -16.34
CA GLU A 121 8.72 9.19 -15.78
C GLU A 121 7.89 8.65 -14.61
N VAL A 122 7.81 9.40 -13.51
CA VAL A 122 6.98 9.04 -12.36
C VAL A 122 5.49 9.17 -12.73
N VAL A 123 4.72 8.15 -12.38
CA VAL A 123 3.26 8.09 -12.56
C VAL A 123 2.54 8.09 -11.21
N VAL A 124 1.34 8.68 -11.19
CA VAL A 124 0.47 8.78 -10.01
C VAL A 124 -0.98 8.39 -10.36
N GLU A 125 -1.88 8.50 -9.38
CA GLU A 125 -3.31 8.17 -9.53
C GLU A 125 -3.53 6.75 -10.08
N GLY A 126 -2.76 5.78 -9.54
CA GLY A 126 -2.85 4.38 -9.94
C GLY A 126 -2.33 4.14 -11.35
N TRP A 127 -1.16 4.68 -11.68
CA TRP A 127 -0.47 4.51 -12.98
C TRP A 127 -1.12 5.25 -14.17
N LYS A 128 -2.11 6.10 -13.91
CA LYS A 128 -2.92 6.76 -14.96
C LYS A 128 -2.36 8.13 -15.38
N GLU A 129 -1.69 8.85 -14.49
CA GLU A 129 -1.26 10.22 -14.72
C GLU A 129 0.26 10.35 -14.62
N GLY A 130 0.90 10.80 -15.70
CA GLY A 130 2.32 11.15 -15.73
C GLY A 130 2.55 12.49 -15.03
N THR A 131 3.65 12.60 -14.28
CA THR A 131 3.96 13.80 -13.49
C THR A 131 4.91 14.76 -14.21
N GLY A 132 5.45 14.37 -15.36
CA GLY A 132 6.49 15.08 -16.09
C GLY A 132 7.87 15.08 -15.41
N GLN A 133 8.02 14.39 -14.29
CA GLN A 133 9.26 14.33 -13.50
C GLN A 133 9.91 12.97 -13.61
N GLY A 134 11.23 12.95 -13.76
CA GLY A 134 12.01 11.71 -13.69
C GLY A 134 12.12 11.17 -12.27
N ILE A 135 12.36 9.86 -12.11
CA ILE A 135 12.54 9.23 -10.79
C ILE A 135 13.65 9.92 -9.97
N MET A 136 14.72 10.35 -10.63
CA MET A 136 15.88 10.99 -9.99
C MET A 136 15.61 12.44 -9.55
N GLU A 137 14.52 13.04 -10.01
CA GLU A 137 14.17 14.44 -9.78
C GLU A 137 13.15 14.61 -8.65
N ARG A 138 12.62 13.50 -8.12
CA ARG A 138 11.50 13.48 -7.18
C ARG A 138 11.91 13.13 -5.76
#